data_AF-A0A210PXD3-F1
#
_entry.id   AF-A0A210PXD3-F1
#
_cell.length_a   1.000
_cell.length_b   1.000
_cell.length_c   1.000
_cell.angle_alpha   90.00
_cell.angle_beta   90.00
_cell.angle_gamma   90.00
#
_symmetry.space_group_name_H-M   'P 1'
#
loop_
_entity.id
_entity.type
_entity.pdbx_description
1 polymer ?
#
loop_
_entity_poly.entity_id
_entity_poly.type
_entity_poly.pdbx_seq_one_letter_code
_entity_poly.pdbx_strand_id
1 'polypeptide(L)'
;MQKFVLTTVLIVCALLVSQVTCQEAMLEPPDRPHSFRTPDQLRSYLRALNEYYSIVGRPRFGRSVNKRSLESSLFNTEDLNTGDYPAFEDERDLYI
;
A
#
# COMPACT_ATOMS: atom_id res chain seq x y z
N MET A 1 -19.86 41.84 -17.99
CA MET A 1 -20.33 40.44 -18.16
C MET A 1 -19.20 39.45 -18.44
N GLN A 2 -18.27 39.72 -19.35
CA GLN A 2 -17.16 38.81 -19.72
C GLN A 2 -16.28 38.33 -18.55
N LYS A 3 -16.00 39.20 -17.57
CA LYS A 3 -15.20 38.83 -16.38
C LYS A 3 -15.89 37.77 -15.52
N PHE A 4 -17.22 37.86 -15.37
CA PHE A 4 -18.01 36.89 -14.62
C PHE A 4 -18.15 35.55 -15.36
N VAL A 5 -18.17 35.58 -16.70
CA VAL A 5 -18.16 34.36 -17.52
C VAL A 5 -16.81 33.65 -17.41
N LEU A 6 -15.69 34.39 -17.49
CA LEU A 6 -14.36 33.79 -17.32
C LEU A 6 -14.13 33.20 -15.93
N THR A 7 -14.57 33.88 -14.87
CA THR A 7 -14.41 33.36 -13.50
C THR A 7 -15.26 32.12 -13.27
N THR A 8 -16.50 32.09 -13.78
CA THR A 8 -17.36 30.90 -13.66
C THR A 8 -16.81 29.70 -14.44
N VAL A 9 -16.31 29.92 -15.66
CA VAL A 9 -15.63 28.86 -16.45
C VAL A 9 -14.40 28.33 -15.71
N LEU A 10 -13.56 29.22 -15.17
CA LEU A 10 -12.35 28.82 -14.43
C LEU A 10 -12.69 28.00 -13.18
N ILE A 11 -13.71 28.41 -12.41
CA ILE A 11 -14.18 27.67 -11.22
C ILE A 11 -14.67 26.29 -11.63
N VAL A 12 -15.48 26.18 -12.69
CA VAL A 12 -15.96 24.88 -13.19
C VAL A 12 -14.78 23.99 -13.63
N CYS A 13 -13.80 24.54 -14.35
CA CYS A 13 -12.61 23.80 -14.73
C CYS A 13 -11.79 23.32 -13.51
N ALA A 14 -11.61 24.17 -12.50
CA ALA A 14 -10.88 23.81 -11.29
C ALA A 14 -11.60 22.70 -10.50
N LEU A 15 -12.93 22.76 -10.42
CA LEU A 15 -13.74 21.71 -9.79
C LEU A 15 -13.60 20.37 -10.54
N LEU A 16 -13.65 20.38 -11.87
CA LEU A 16 -13.48 19.17 -12.68
C LEU A 16 -12.09 18.53 -12.50
N VAL A 17 -11.03 19.35 -12.46
CA VAL A 17 -9.65 18.87 -12.21
C VAL A 17 -9.54 18.27 -10.80
N SER A 18 -10.12 18.93 -9.79
CA SER A 18 -10.10 18.46 -8.41
C SER A 18 -10.74 17.09 -8.23
N GLN A 19 -11.80 16.76 -8.97
CA GLN A 19 -12.44 15.43 -8.91
C GLN A 19 -11.48 14.31 -9.34
N VAL A 20 -10.63 14.58 -10.33
CA VAL A 20 -9.67 13.61 -10.88
C VAL A 20 -8.42 13.49 -10.00
N THR A 21 -7.99 14.60 -9.38
CA THR A 21 -6.77 14.61 -8.57
C THR A 21 -6.97 14.19 -7.11
N CYS A 22 -8.17 14.41 -6.56
CA CYS A 22 -8.47 14.15 -5.15
C CYS A 22 -9.18 12.81 -4.93
N GLN A 23 -8.94 11.82 -5.79
CA GLN A 23 -9.46 10.47 -5.60
C GLN A 23 -8.71 9.79 -4.44
N GLU A 24 -9.05 10.18 -3.21
CA GLU A 24 -8.46 9.67 -1.96
C GLU A 24 -8.78 8.19 -1.77
N ALA A 25 -9.88 7.72 -2.37
CA ALA A 25 -10.27 6.31 -2.47
C ALA A 25 -9.29 5.44 -3.27
N MET A 26 -8.31 6.00 -3.99
CA MET A 26 -7.30 5.22 -4.71
C MET A 26 -6.21 4.65 -3.81
N LEU A 27 -6.18 5.04 -2.52
CA LEU A 27 -5.13 4.67 -1.56
C LEU A 27 -5.64 3.86 -0.37
N GLU A 28 -6.88 3.36 -0.42
CA GLU A 28 -7.36 2.42 0.60
C GLU A 28 -6.89 1.00 0.24
N PRO A 29 -6.31 0.23 1.18
CA PRO A 29 -5.93 -1.15 0.93
C PRO A 29 -7.16 -1.94 0.45
N PRO A 30 -7.04 -2.78 -0.59
CA PRO A 30 -8.15 -3.59 -1.06
C PRO A 30 -8.63 -4.53 0.05
N ASP A 31 -9.94 -4.54 0.28
CA ASP A 31 -10.57 -5.28 1.35
C ASP A 31 -10.25 -6.79 1.24
N ARG A 32 -9.69 -7.37 2.31
CA ARG A 32 -9.20 -8.75 2.27
C ARG A 32 -10.37 -9.71 2.55
N PRO A 33 -10.86 -10.48 1.56
CA PRO A 33 -11.92 -11.44 1.82
C PRO A 33 -11.44 -12.53 2.78
N HIS A 34 -12.30 -12.95 3.71
CA HIS A 34 -12.00 -13.99 4.71
C HIS A 34 -11.68 -15.36 4.08
N SER A 35 -12.14 -15.61 2.85
CA SER A 35 -11.79 -16.80 2.06
C SER A 35 -11.98 -16.55 0.56
N PHE A 36 -11.12 -17.12 -0.28
CA PHE A 36 -11.29 -17.10 -1.73
C PHE A 36 -12.06 -18.36 -2.15
N ARG A 37 -13.24 -18.20 -2.74
CA ARG A 37 -14.08 -19.34 -3.16
C ARG A 37 -13.73 -19.86 -4.56
N THR A 38 -13.07 -19.04 -5.36
CA THR A 38 -12.69 -19.35 -6.74
C THR A 38 -11.27 -18.87 -7.04
N PRO A 39 -10.55 -19.53 -7.98
CA PRO A 39 -9.21 -19.10 -8.39
C PRO A 39 -9.21 -17.70 -9.04
N ASP A 40 -10.32 -17.30 -9.66
CA ASP A 40 -10.43 -15.99 -10.31
C ASP A 40 -10.58 -14.84 -9.31
N GLN A 41 -11.19 -15.10 -8.15
CA GLN A 41 -11.21 -14.13 -7.03
C GLN A 41 -9.80 -13.86 -6.50
N LEU A 42 -8.98 -14.91 -6.38
CA LEU A 42 -7.58 -14.76 -5.96
C LEU A 42 -6.79 -13.93 -6.98
N ARG A 43 -6.91 -14.24 -8.27
CA ARG A 43 -6.24 -13.47 -9.34
C ARG A 43 -6.64 -12.00 -9.34
N SER A 44 -7.92 -11.74 -9.15
CA SER A 44 -8.47 -10.38 -9.11
C SER A 44 -7.93 -9.60 -7.90
N TYR A 45 -7.89 -10.24 -6.72
CA TYR A 45 -7.32 -9.66 -5.51
C TYR A 45 -5.82 -9.36 -5.66
N LEU A 46 -5.03 -10.31 -6.20
CA LEU A 46 -3.61 -10.10 -6.42
C LEU A 46 -3.33 -8.96 -7.41
N ARG A 47 -4.17 -8.80 -8.44
CA ARG A 47 -4.07 -7.65 -9.36
C ARG A 47 -4.32 -6.33 -8.62
N ALA A 48 -5.40 -6.24 -7.83
CA ALA A 48 -5.72 -5.04 -7.06
C ALA A 48 -4.63 -4.71 -6.03
N LEU A 49 -4.07 -5.74 -5.38
CA LEU A 49 -2.99 -5.58 -4.41
C LEU A 49 -1.70 -5.07 -5.07
N ASN A 50 -1.35 -5.59 -6.24
CA ASN A 50 -0.20 -5.12 -7.01
C ASN A 50 -0.38 -3.64 -7.43
N GLU A 51 -1.58 -3.27 -7.88
CA GLU A 51 -1.89 -1.88 -8.24
C GLU A 51 -1.73 -0.94 -7.04
N TYR A 52 -2.29 -1.32 -5.88
CA TYR A 52 -2.14 -0.56 -4.64
C TYR A 52 -0.66 -0.34 -4.25
N TYR A 53 0.16 -1.39 -4.23
CA TYR A 53 1.58 -1.26 -3.87
C TYR A 53 2.42 -0.53 -4.93
N SER A 54 2.02 -0.58 -6.20
CA SER A 54 2.69 0.19 -7.26
C SER A 54 2.57 1.71 -7.05
N ILE A 55 1.49 2.15 -6.38
CA ILE A 55 1.21 3.56 -6.08
C ILE A 55 1.78 3.95 -4.71
N VAL A 56 1.49 3.16 -3.68
CA VAL A 56 1.85 3.47 -2.28
C VAL A 56 3.32 3.17 -1.99
N GLY A 57 3.86 2.09 -2.55
CA GLY A 57 5.22 1.64 -2.31
C GLY A 57 6.28 2.40 -3.10
N ARG A 58 5.89 3.27 -4.05
CA ARG A 58 6.86 3.99 -4.89
C ARG A 58 7.67 4.97 -4.04
N PRO A 59 9.01 4.81 -3.95
CA PRO A 59 9.83 5.73 -3.17
C PRO A 59 9.73 7.15 -3.76
N ARG A 60 9.26 8.10 -2.95
CA ARG A 60 9.13 9.50 -3.35
C ARG A 60 10.45 10.23 -3.11
N PHE A 61 11.39 10.04 -4.03
CA PHE A 61 12.67 10.74 -4.01
C PHE A 61 12.47 12.25 -4.25
N GLY A 62 13.31 13.09 -3.64
CA GLY A 62 13.32 14.55 -3.88
C GLY A 62 12.89 15.44 -2.71
N ARG A 63 12.46 14.87 -1.58
CA ARG A 63 12.46 15.57 -0.29
C ARG A 63 13.66 15.08 0.51
N SER A 64 14.49 16.01 1.02
CA SER A 64 15.51 15.61 1.98
C SER A 64 14.78 15.11 3.23
N VAL A 65 14.69 13.80 3.38
CA VAL A 65 14.34 13.20 4.67
C VAL A 65 15.45 13.66 5.59
N ASN A 66 15.10 14.44 6.62
CA ASN A 66 16.04 14.83 7.66
C ASN A 66 16.69 13.52 8.15
N LYS A 67 17.99 13.33 7.87
CA LYS A 67 18.67 12.02 7.92
C LYS A 67 18.48 11.27 9.25
N ARG A 68 18.13 12.00 10.32
CA ARG A 68 17.76 11.49 11.64
C ARG A 68 16.56 10.53 11.66
N SER A 69 15.61 10.58 10.72
CA SER A 69 14.42 9.70 10.76
C SER A 69 14.57 8.37 10.00
N LEU A 70 15.60 8.23 9.15
CA LEU A 70 15.88 6.97 8.44
C LEU A 70 16.64 5.99 9.34
N GLU A 71 17.50 6.52 10.20
CA GLU A 71 18.29 5.71 11.14
C GLU A 71 17.36 4.94 12.11
N SER A 72 16.33 5.58 12.65
CA SER A 72 15.37 4.93 13.57
C SER A 72 14.47 3.87 12.92
N SER A 73 14.32 3.84 11.59
CA SER A 73 13.50 2.85 10.89
C SER A 73 14.32 1.65 10.40
N LEU A 74 15.62 1.83 10.15
CA LEU A 74 16.53 0.74 9.80
C LEU A 74 16.91 -0.09 11.03
N PHE A 75 17.08 0.53 12.20
CA PHE A 75 17.43 -0.17 13.44
C PHE A 75 16.29 -0.97 14.09
N ASN A 76 15.03 -0.82 13.63
CA ASN A 76 13.90 -1.62 14.13
C ASN A 76 13.71 -2.94 13.36
N THR A 77 14.53 -3.23 12.35
CA THR A 77 14.43 -4.46 11.54
C THR A 77 15.40 -5.57 12.00
N GLU A 78 16.33 -5.27 12.92
CA GLU A 78 17.34 -6.24 13.37
C GLU A 78 16.90 -7.12 14.56
N ASP A 79 15.74 -6.85 15.19
CA ASP A 79 15.29 -7.58 16.40
C ASP A 79 14.31 -8.75 16.14
N LEU A 80 14.10 -9.18 14.89
CA LEU A 80 13.26 -10.36 14.57
C LEU A 80 14.02 -11.51 13.92
N ASN A 81 15.33 -11.61 14.16
CA ASN A 81 16.13 -12.77 13.75
C ASN A 81 17.08 -13.25 14.85
N THR A 82 16.54 -13.58 16.03
CA THR A 82 17.17 -14.53 16.93
C THR A 82 16.15 -15.61 17.24
N GLY A 83 16.48 -16.82 16.82
CA GLY A 83 15.58 -17.95 16.75
C GLY A 83 15.08 -18.39 18.11
N ASP A 84 13.77 -18.58 18.18
CA ASP A 84 13.13 -19.47 19.14
C ASP A 84 11.95 -20.14 18.43
N TYR A 85 12.26 -20.93 17.39
CA TYR A 85 11.35 -21.94 16.90
C TYR A 85 11.50 -23.14 17.83
N PRO A 86 10.44 -23.62 18.50
CA PRO A 86 10.52 -24.88 19.22
C PRO A 86 10.91 -25.95 18.20
N ALA A 87 12.02 -26.63 18.48
CA ALA A 87 12.46 -27.78 17.72
C ALA A 87 11.29 -28.77 17.67
N PHE A 88 10.78 -29.05 16.47
CA PHE A 88 9.97 -30.24 16.25
C PHE A 88 10.91 -31.42 16.51
N GLU A 89 10.86 -31.97 17.72
CA GLU A 89 11.46 -33.26 18.00
C GLU A 89 10.83 -34.27 17.04
N ASP A 90 11.71 -34.85 16.23
CA ASP A 90 11.39 -35.81 15.19
C ASP A 90 10.86 -37.08 15.86
N GLU A 91 9.54 -37.23 15.92
CA GLU A 91 8.84 -38.40 16.48
C GLU A 91 8.93 -39.61 15.51
N ARG A 92 10.15 -39.89 15.03
CA ARG A 92 10.46 -40.89 14.00
C ARG A 92 11.43 -41.97 14.46
N ASP A 93 11.67 -42.08 15.78
CA ASP A 93 12.43 -43.16 16.40
C ASP A 93 11.60 -43.97 17.41
N LEU A 94 10.33 -44.26 17.10
CA LEU A 94 9.52 -45.19 17.88
C LEU A 94 8.98 -46.35 17.04
N TYR A 95 9.85 -46.96 16.22
CA TYR A 95 9.66 -48.33 15.70
C TYR A 95 10.99 -48.91 15.20
N ILE A 96 11.88 -49.30 16.13
CA ILE A 96 12.79 -50.45 16.01
C ILE A 96 12.84 -51.15 17.36
#